data_AF-A0AAN5VTU2-F1
#
_entry.id   AF-A0AAN5VTU2-F1
#
_cell.length_a   1.000
_cell.length_b   1.000
_cell.length_c   1.000
_cell.angle_alpha   90.00
_cell.angle_beta   90.00
_cell.angle_gamma   90.00
#
_symmetry.space_group_name_H-M   'P 1'
#
loop_
_entity.id
_entity.type
_entity.pdbx_description
1 polymer ?
#
loop_
_entity_poly.entity_id
_entity_poly.type
_entity_poly.pdbx_seq_one_letter_code
_entity_poly.pdbx_strand_id
1 'polypeptide(L)'
;MKKSKKILRRQLEFIEISKKVGKLFKDRNISLSFEGYKTTLEEYLSCNEYDLENLYHLIIDSNLWSHYFGDLIGLTDNIYSEKISKSFFLEMEHITKKEEIEDLKIEINLFKVFLKRLKIQKKMFDRIHYHCSKMYMDANNNLNFRSFE
;
A
#
# COMPACT_ATOMS: atom_id res chain seq x y z
N MET A 1 -1.68 5.11 -23.05
CA MET A 1 -1.07 3.74 -23.03
C MET A 1 0.18 3.57 -22.14
N LYS A 2 1.26 4.38 -22.25
CA LYS A 2 2.51 4.14 -21.46
C LYS A 2 2.37 4.29 -19.93
N LYS A 3 1.50 5.19 -19.43
CA LYS A 3 1.28 5.40 -17.98
C LYS A 3 0.58 4.21 -17.30
N SER A 4 -0.44 3.62 -17.94
CA SER A 4 -1.19 2.45 -17.44
C SER A 4 -0.28 1.21 -17.26
N LYS A 5 0.57 0.88 -18.24
CA LYS A 5 1.52 -0.26 -18.13
C LYS A 5 2.50 -0.14 -16.95
N LYS A 6 2.94 1.09 -16.62
CA LYS A 6 3.85 1.35 -15.50
C LYS A 6 3.17 1.17 -14.14
N ILE A 7 1.89 1.52 -14.04
CA ILE A 7 1.08 1.34 -12.82
C ILE A 7 0.84 -0.15 -12.60
N LEU A 8 0.42 -0.88 -13.63
CA LEU A 8 0.23 -2.34 -13.62
C LEU A 8 1.48 -3.10 -13.18
N ARG A 9 2.65 -2.78 -13.75
CA ARG A 9 3.92 -3.40 -13.32
C ARG A 9 4.21 -3.15 -11.84
N ARG A 10 3.99 -1.93 -11.35
CA ARG A 10 4.21 -1.59 -9.94
C ARG A 10 3.22 -2.27 -9.00
N GLN A 11 1.99 -2.50 -9.44
CA GLN A 11 0.99 -3.30 -8.71
C GLN A 11 1.46 -4.75 -8.59
N LEU A 12 1.88 -5.38 -9.70
CA LEU A 12 2.38 -6.75 -9.70
C LEU A 12 3.59 -6.91 -8.76
N GLU A 13 4.57 -6.00 -8.88
CA GLU A 13 5.74 -5.98 -7.98
C GLU A 13 5.33 -5.84 -6.50
N PHE A 14 4.29 -5.06 -6.20
CA PHE A 14 3.78 -4.91 -4.84
C PHE A 14 3.12 -6.20 -4.34
N ILE A 15 2.23 -6.81 -5.12
CA ILE A 15 1.55 -8.05 -4.74
C ILE A 15 2.55 -9.19 -4.51
N GLU A 16 3.60 -9.30 -5.33
CA GLU A 16 4.64 -10.31 -5.16
C GLU A 16 5.40 -10.15 -3.84
N ILE A 17 5.81 -8.92 -3.50
CA ILE A 17 6.50 -8.69 -2.22
C ILE A 17 5.57 -8.89 -1.03
N SER A 18 4.30 -8.47 -1.15
CA SER A 18 3.27 -8.69 -0.12
C SER A 18 3.07 -10.17 0.17
N LYS A 19 3.12 -11.05 -0.84
CA LYS A 19 3.03 -12.50 -0.65
C LYS A 19 4.24 -13.07 0.09
N LYS A 20 5.45 -12.59 -0.23
CA LYS A 20 6.70 -13.03 0.43
C LYS A 20 6.70 -12.62 1.90
N VAL A 21 6.39 -11.36 2.16
CA VAL A 21 6.37 -10.81 3.53
C VAL A 21 5.16 -11.32 4.32
N GLY A 22 4.03 -11.59 3.67
CA GLY A 22 2.84 -12.16 4.30
C GLY A 22 3.10 -13.51 4.99
N LYS A 23 4.06 -14.31 4.51
CA LYS A 23 4.50 -15.52 5.22
C LYS A 23 5.13 -15.18 6.58
N LEU A 24 6.01 -14.17 6.61
CA LEU A 24 6.70 -13.72 7.82
C LEU A 24 5.76 -13.04 8.83
N PHE A 25 4.67 -12.43 8.34
CA PHE A 25 3.62 -11.87 9.20
C PHE A 25 2.72 -12.96 9.83
N LYS A 26 2.53 -14.09 9.14
CA LYS A 26 1.75 -15.22 9.70
C LYS A 26 2.38 -15.80 10.96
N ASP A 27 3.71 -15.79 11.05
CA ASP A 27 4.43 -16.20 12.27
C ASP A 27 4.05 -15.36 13.50
N ARG A 28 3.43 -14.20 13.28
CA ARG A 28 2.92 -13.28 14.30
C ARG A 28 1.40 -13.22 14.37
N ASN A 29 0.69 -14.19 13.76
CA ASN A 29 -0.76 -14.22 13.64
C ASN A 29 -1.38 -12.99 12.96
N ILE A 30 -0.61 -12.29 12.10
CA ILE A 30 -1.10 -11.16 11.33
C ILE A 30 -1.37 -11.63 9.90
N SER A 31 -2.63 -11.50 9.47
CA SER A 31 -3.02 -11.78 8.09
C SER A 31 -3.01 -10.50 7.27
N LEU A 32 -2.23 -10.49 6.18
CA LEU A 32 -2.26 -9.42 5.19
C LEU A 32 -3.34 -9.74 4.16
N SER A 33 -4.29 -8.83 3.96
CA SER A 33 -5.29 -8.92 2.89
C SER A 33 -5.15 -7.74 1.94
N PHE A 34 -5.13 -8.05 0.65
CA PHE A 34 -5.15 -7.07 -0.44
C PHE A 34 -6.32 -7.33 -1.38
N GLU A 35 -7.38 -7.97 -0.86
CA GLU A 35 -8.64 -8.13 -1.56
C GLU A 35 -9.23 -6.76 -1.90
N GLY A 36 -9.79 -6.61 -3.11
CA GLY A 36 -10.29 -5.33 -3.61
C GLY A 36 -9.21 -4.35 -4.11
N TYR A 37 -7.93 -4.49 -3.72
CA TYR A 37 -6.86 -3.54 -4.10
C TYR A 37 -6.75 -3.31 -5.60
N LYS A 38 -6.82 -4.40 -6.38
CA LYS A 38 -6.74 -4.34 -7.84
C LYS A 38 -8.00 -3.67 -8.41
N THR A 39 -9.17 -4.07 -7.92
CA THR A 39 -10.48 -3.57 -8.35
C THR A 39 -10.57 -2.06 -8.15
N THR A 40 -10.27 -1.55 -6.95
CA THR A 40 -10.28 -0.10 -6.66
C THR A 40 -9.38 0.68 -7.61
N LEU A 41 -8.23 0.13 -8.00
CA LEU A 41 -7.32 0.80 -8.95
C LEU A 41 -7.81 0.75 -10.39
N GLU A 42 -8.48 -0.32 -10.80
CA GLU A 42 -9.09 -0.42 -12.13
C GLU A 42 -10.30 0.53 -12.25
N GLU A 43 -11.12 0.61 -11.20
CA GLU A 43 -12.22 1.57 -11.09
C GLU A 43 -11.69 3.01 -11.14
N TYR A 44 -10.65 3.34 -10.38
CA TYR A 44 -10.01 4.66 -10.46
C TYR A 44 -9.48 4.98 -11.86
N LEU A 45 -8.84 4.02 -12.53
CA LEU A 45 -8.29 4.23 -13.88
C LEU A 45 -9.36 4.39 -14.96
N SER A 46 -10.59 3.94 -14.69
CA SER A 46 -11.74 4.05 -15.59
C SER A 46 -12.74 5.13 -15.17
N CYS A 47 -12.54 5.77 -14.01
CA CYS A 47 -13.44 6.80 -13.50
C CYS A 47 -13.49 8.03 -14.43
N ASN A 48 -14.66 8.67 -14.46
CA ASN A 48 -14.89 9.93 -15.15
C ASN A 48 -15.73 10.86 -14.26
N GLU A 49 -15.81 12.14 -14.65
CA GLU A 49 -16.47 13.20 -13.87
C GLU A 49 -18.00 13.14 -13.87
N TYR A 50 -18.61 12.28 -14.68
CA TYR A 50 -20.08 12.18 -14.82
C TYR A 50 -20.70 11.12 -13.91
N ASP A 51 -19.88 10.26 -13.31
CA ASP A 51 -20.31 9.18 -12.41
C ASP A 51 -20.01 9.55 -10.95
N LEU A 52 -20.89 10.37 -10.37
CA LEU A 52 -20.76 10.87 -9.00
C LEU A 52 -20.78 9.75 -7.95
N GLU A 53 -21.58 8.71 -8.18
CA GLU A 53 -21.70 7.56 -7.27
C GLU A 53 -20.37 6.81 -7.19
N ASN A 54 -19.78 6.47 -8.34
CA ASN A 54 -18.46 5.83 -8.39
C ASN A 54 -17.36 6.74 -7.82
N LEU A 55 -17.39 8.05 -8.09
CA LEU A 55 -16.45 8.98 -7.48
C LEU A 55 -16.54 8.99 -5.95
N TYR A 56 -17.76 8.96 -5.40
CA TYR A 56 -17.98 8.89 -3.96
C TYR A 56 -17.43 7.58 -3.35
N HIS A 57 -17.70 6.44 -3.99
CA HIS A 57 -17.13 5.16 -3.56
C HIS A 57 -15.60 5.16 -3.61
N LEU A 58 -15.00 5.67 -4.69
CA LEU A 58 -13.55 5.78 -4.82
C LEU A 58 -12.92 6.70 -3.76
N ILE A 59 -13.60 7.78 -3.35
CA ILE A 59 -13.13 8.66 -2.26
C ILE A 59 -13.03 7.86 -0.96
N ILE A 60 -14.06 7.07 -0.63
CA ILE A 60 -14.10 6.25 0.59
C ILE A 60 -13.03 5.16 0.53
N ASP A 61 -13.04 4.36 -0.53
CA ASP A 61 -12.12 3.23 -0.68
C ASP A 61 -10.66 3.68 -0.67
N SER A 62 -10.34 4.77 -1.37
CA SER A 62 -8.97 5.28 -1.38
C SER A 62 -8.52 5.80 -0.03
N ASN A 63 -9.42 6.37 0.77
CA ASN A 63 -9.11 6.76 2.14
C ASN A 63 -8.87 5.52 3.02
N LEU A 64 -9.73 4.51 2.93
CA LEU A 64 -9.59 3.24 3.66
C LEU A 64 -8.26 2.55 3.32
N TRP A 65 -7.90 2.48 2.04
CA TRP A 65 -6.61 1.96 1.60
C TRP A 65 -5.44 2.76 2.18
N SER A 66 -5.52 4.09 2.20
CA SER A 66 -4.45 4.92 2.77
C SER A 66 -4.26 4.65 4.27
N HIS A 67 -5.35 4.52 5.02
CA HIS A 67 -5.31 4.14 6.43
C HIS A 67 -4.72 2.74 6.62
N TYR A 68 -5.20 1.76 5.87
CA TYR A 68 -4.68 0.39 5.90
C TYR A 68 -3.17 0.34 5.64
N PHE A 69 -2.68 1.07 4.64
CA PHE A 69 -1.23 1.17 4.39
C PHE A 69 -0.49 1.88 5.53
N GLY A 70 -1.11 2.87 6.18
CA GLY A 70 -0.56 3.52 7.37
C GLY A 70 -0.34 2.53 8.52
N ASP A 71 -1.34 1.71 8.82
CA ASP A 71 -1.26 0.69 9.87
C ASP A 71 -0.20 -0.36 9.54
N LEU A 72 -0.17 -0.84 8.29
CA LEU A 72 0.85 -1.77 7.83
C LEU A 72 2.26 -1.17 7.90
N ILE A 73 2.45 0.13 7.65
CA ILE A 73 3.75 0.79 7.81
C ILE A 73 4.19 0.70 9.26
N GLY A 74 3.32 1.04 10.23
CA GLY A 74 3.65 0.97 11.65
C GLY A 74 4.02 -0.44 12.10
N LEU A 75 3.23 -1.44 11.70
CA LEU A 75 3.49 -2.86 12.01
C LEU A 75 4.81 -3.33 11.38
N THR A 76 5.03 -3.02 10.10
CA THR A 76 6.24 -3.41 9.36
C THR A 76 7.49 -2.79 9.98
N ASP A 77 7.42 -1.50 10.37
CA ASP A 77 8.55 -0.76 10.94
C ASP A 77 8.96 -1.30 12.32
N ASN A 78 7.99 -1.68 13.14
CA ASN A 78 8.23 -2.37 14.41
C ASN A 78 8.95 -3.72 14.20
N ILE A 79 8.43 -4.57 13.31
CA ILE A 79 9.04 -5.89 13.04
C ILE A 79 10.44 -5.73 12.45
N TYR A 80 10.61 -4.77 11.54
CA TYR A 80 11.90 -4.45 10.93
C TYR A 80 12.94 -4.03 11.98
N SER A 81 12.56 -3.13 12.89
CA SER A 81 13.43 -2.64 13.96
C SER A 81 13.83 -3.76 14.92
N GLU A 82 12.87 -4.61 15.32
CA GLU A 82 13.12 -5.76 16.18
C GLU A 82 14.14 -6.73 15.53
N LYS A 83 13.98 -7.01 14.23
CA LYS A 83 14.91 -7.88 13.49
C LYS A 83 16.30 -7.28 13.37
N ILE A 84 16.43 -5.97 13.16
CA ILE A 84 17.73 -5.28 13.19
C ILE A 84 18.39 -5.45 14.55
N SER A 85 17.67 -5.17 15.64
CA SER A 85 18.20 -5.30 16.99
C SER A 85 18.65 -6.74 17.28
N LYS A 86 17.86 -7.73 16.85
CA LYS A 86 18.23 -9.14 16.95
C LYS A 86 19.50 -9.45 16.17
N SER A 87 19.62 -8.97 14.93
CA SER A 87 20.82 -9.20 14.09
C SER A 87 22.07 -8.60 14.73
N PHE A 88 21.96 -7.39 15.28
CA PHE A 88 23.07 -6.71 15.93
C PHE A 88 23.53 -7.48 17.18
N PHE A 89 22.60 -7.93 18.02
CA PHE A 89 22.91 -8.71 19.21
C PHE A 89 23.63 -10.03 18.88
N LEU A 90 23.12 -10.76 17.87
CA LEU A 90 23.69 -12.03 17.42
C LEU A 90 25.10 -11.87 16.84
N GLU A 91 25.39 -10.76 16.17
CA GLU A 91 26.73 -10.45 15.66
C GLU A 91 27.72 -10.09 16.78
N MET A 92 27.28 -9.35 17.80
CA MET A 92 28.13 -8.94 18.92
C MET A 92 28.56 -10.10 19.81
N GLU A 93 27.65 -11.03 20.09
CA GLU A 93 27.91 -12.08 21.06
C GLU A 93 28.69 -13.27 20.45
N HIS A 94 28.95 -13.28 19.14
CA HIS A 94 29.50 -14.44 18.42
C HIS A 94 28.72 -15.76 18.65
N ILE A 95 27.45 -15.66 19.11
CA ILE A 95 26.66 -16.77 19.64
C ILE A 95 26.07 -17.68 18.55
N THR A 96 25.99 -17.24 17.29
CA THR A 96 25.17 -17.91 16.26
C THR A 96 25.91 -18.44 15.04
N LYS A 97 25.32 -19.50 14.46
CA LYS A 97 25.71 -20.05 13.16
C LYS A 97 25.55 -18.98 12.08
N LYS A 98 26.54 -18.87 11.20
CA LYS A 98 26.59 -17.90 10.09
C LYS A 98 25.31 -17.91 9.22
N GLU A 99 24.69 -19.07 9.06
CA GLU A 99 23.43 -19.25 8.29
C GLU A 99 22.25 -18.50 8.91
N GLU A 100 22.06 -18.53 10.24
CA GLU A 100 20.93 -17.84 10.89
C GLU A 100 21.03 -16.31 10.78
N ILE A 101 22.26 -15.77 10.79
CA ILE A 101 22.51 -14.35 10.58
C ILE A 101 22.19 -13.96 9.13
N GLU A 102 22.55 -14.81 8.17
CA GLU A 102 22.28 -14.55 6.75
C GLU A 102 20.77 -14.58 6.46
N ASP A 103 20.04 -15.57 6.99
CA ASP A 103 18.59 -15.66 6.87
C ASP A 103 17.91 -14.41 7.46
N LEU A 104 18.36 -13.97 8.64
CA LEU A 104 17.84 -12.76 9.28
C LEU A 104 18.12 -11.51 8.44
N LYS A 105 19.29 -11.40 7.80
CA LYS A 105 19.62 -10.30 6.88
C LYS A 105 18.74 -10.28 5.65
N ILE A 106 18.42 -11.45 5.09
CA ILE A 106 17.49 -11.59 3.97
C ILE A 106 16.10 -11.07 4.38
N GLU A 107 15.60 -11.48 5.54
CA GLU A 107 14.32 -11.00 6.07
C GLU A 107 14.32 -9.49 6.31
N ILE A 108 15.36 -8.94 6.94
CA ILE A 108 15.53 -7.49 7.17
C ILE A 108 15.43 -6.74 5.83
N ASN A 109 16.09 -7.24 4.79
CA ASN A 109 16.02 -6.62 3.47
C ASN A 109 14.61 -6.72 2.86
N LEU A 110 13.92 -7.85 3.03
CA LEU A 110 12.52 -7.99 2.59
C LEU A 110 11.61 -6.96 3.28
N PHE A 111 11.69 -6.82 4.59
CA PHE A 111 10.92 -5.83 5.35
C PHE A 111 11.27 -4.39 4.95
N LYS A 112 12.56 -4.08 4.72
CA LYS A 112 13.01 -2.76 4.23
C LYS A 112 12.40 -2.41 2.88
N VAL A 113 12.44 -3.34 1.92
CA VAL A 113 11.87 -3.13 0.59
C VAL A 113 10.34 -3.01 0.70
N PHE A 114 9.70 -3.84 1.51
CA PHE A 114 8.25 -3.81 1.72
C PHE A 114 7.79 -2.48 2.33
N LEU A 115 8.46 -2.00 3.37
CA LEU A 115 8.20 -0.71 4.00
C LEU A 115 8.27 0.45 3.00
N LYS A 116 9.29 0.45 2.13
CA LYS A 116 9.41 1.44 1.05
C LYS A 116 8.22 1.35 0.08
N ARG A 117 7.77 0.14 -0.25
CA ARG A 117 6.63 -0.07 -1.15
C ARG A 117 5.32 0.36 -0.49
N LEU A 118 5.07 0.04 0.78
CA LEU A 118 3.89 0.51 1.53
C LEU A 118 3.80 2.05 1.52
N LYS A 119 4.90 2.75 1.79
CA LYS A 119 4.96 4.22 1.73
C LYS A 119 4.59 4.77 0.34
N ILE A 120 5.03 4.10 -0.73
CA ILE A 120 4.66 4.47 -2.10
C ILE A 120 3.16 4.24 -2.35
N GLN A 121 2.62 3.10 -1.91
CA GLN A 121 1.20 2.77 -2.08
C GLN A 121 0.30 3.74 -1.31
N LYS A 122 0.62 4.01 -0.04
CA LYS A 122 -0.09 5.01 0.77
C LYS A 122 -0.18 6.35 0.06
N LYS A 123 0.97 6.88 -0.39
CA LYS A 123 1.05 8.16 -1.10
C LYS A 123 0.28 8.16 -2.41
N MET A 124 0.18 7.01 -3.07
CA MET A 124 -0.65 6.87 -4.28
C MET A 124 -2.13 6.98 -3.93
N PHE A 125 -2.60 6.28 -2.90
CA PHE A 125 -4.00 6.35 -2.46
C PHE A 125 -4.39 7.71 -1.89
N ASP A 126 -3.50 8.39 -1.15
CA ASP A 126 -3.69 9.78 -0.73
C ASP A 126 -3.95 10.72 -1.93
N ARG A 127 -3.25 10.48 -3.05
CA ARG A 127 -3.42 11.27 -4.28
C ARG A 127 -4.69 10.90 -5.03
N ILE A 128 -5.05 9.62 -5.07
CA ILE A 128 -6.30 9.14 -5.66
C ILE A 128 -7.47 9.77 -4.92
N HIS A 129 -7.47 9.69 -3.58
CA HIS A 129 -8.47 10.31 -2.73
C HIS A 129 -8.64 11.80 -3.05
N TYR A 130 -7.54 12.56 -3.03
CA TYR A 130 -7.59 13.99 -3.35
C TYR A 130 -8.14 14.26 -4.77
N HIS A 131 -7.72 13.47 -5.75
CA HIS A 131 -8.15 13.64 -7.14
C HIS A 131 -9.65 13.37 -7.30
N CYS A 132 -10.15 12.26 -6.75
CA CYS A 132 -11.57 11.91 -6.81
C CYS A 132 -12.43 12.94 -6.04
N SER A 133 -11.99 13.38 -4.86
CA SER A 133 -12.67 14.44 -4.11
C SER A 133 -12.79 15.73 -4.91
N LYS A 134 -11.73 16.13 -5.62
CA LYS A 134 -11.76 17.31 -6.48
C LYS A 134 -12.74 17.12 -7.65
N MET A 135 -12.65 16.00 -8.38
CA MET A 135 -13.57 15.71 -9.49
C MET A 135 -15.03 15.73 -9.04
N TYR A 136 -15.33 15.14 -7.88
CA TYR A 136 -16.66 15.12 -7.30
C TYR A 136 -17.18 16.53 -6.99
N MET A 137 -16.35 17.38 -6.38
CA MET A 137 -16.71 18.78 -6.11
C MET A 137 -16.97 19.56 -7.40
N ASP A 138 -16.10 19.43 -8.39
CA ASP A 138 -16.24 20.13 -9.67
C ASP A 138 -17.52 19.70 -10.41
N ALA A 139 -17.80 18.39 -10.46
CA ALA A 139 -19.01 17.84 -11.07
C ALA A 139 -20.29 18.27 -10.34
N ASN A 140 -20.29 18.24 -9.01
CA ASN A 140 -21.44 18.65 -8.20
C ASN A 140 -21.74 20.15 -8.36
N ASN A 141 -20.71 21.00 -8.42
CA ASN A 141 -20.87 22.43 -8.69
C ASN A 141 -21.51 22.67 -10.06
N ASN A 142 -21.03 21.99 -11.10
CA ASN A 142 -21.58 22.12 -12.46
C ASN A 142 -23.05 21.71 -12.56
N LEU A 143 -23.47 20.68 -11.81
CA LEU A 143 -24.89 20.29 -11.76
C LEU A 143 -25.75 21.35 -11.06
N ASN A 144 -25.25 21.92 -9.95
CA ASN A 144 -25.95 22.99 -9.25
C ASN A 144 -26.13 24.21 -10.16
N PHE A 145 -25.10 24.65 -10.90
CA PHE A 145 -25.23 25.79 -11.81
C PHE A 145 -26.24 25.55 -12.93
N ARG A 146 -26.34 24.33 -13.48
CA ARG A 146 -27.35 23.97 -14.50
C ARG A 146 -28.78 23.89 -13.96
N SER A 147 -28.96 23.78 -12.64
CA SER A 147 -30.30 23.77 -12.03
C SER A 147 -30.89 25.17 -11.82
N PHE A 148 -30.09 26.23 -12.06
CA PHE A 148 -30.50 27.63 -11.94
C PHE A 148 -30.67 28.35 -13.30
N GLU A 149 -30.50 27.64 -14.42
CA GLU A 149 -30.84 28.10 -15.79
C GLU A 149 -32.13 27.44 -16.27
#